data_AF-A0A2P7EAV1-F1
#
_entry.id   AF-A0A2P7EAV1-F1
#
_cell.length_a   1.000
_cell.length_b   1.000
_cell.length_c   1.000
_cell.angle_alpha   90.00
_cell.angle_beta   90.00
_cell.angle_gamma   90.00
#
_symmetry.space_group_name_H-M   'P 1'
#
loop_
_entity.id
_entity.type
_entity.pdbx_description
1 polymer ?
#
loop_
_entity_poly.entity_id
_entity_poly.type
_entity_poly.pdbx_seq_one_letter_code
_entity_poly.pdbx_strand_id
1 'polypeptide(L)' 'MDLQLIPSADAYKLLPISVIGMLWLQIHFENSHWDLLAKGMAVVDADSSQALCADALASGLRVGQLERIKSSHY' A
#
# COMPACT_ATOMS: atom_id res chain seq x y z
N MET A 1 -0.38 -10.33 -8.12
CA MET A 1 -0.12 -9.12 -7.32
C MET A 1 -0.47 -9.47 -5.88
N ASP A 2 0.38 -9.10 -4.92
CA ASP A 2 0.17 -9.38 -3.49
C ASP A 2 -0.26 -8.11 -2.76
N LEU A 3 0.36 -6.98 -3.07
CA LEU A 3 0.05 -5.66 -2.51
C LEU A 3 -0.11 -4.65 -3.64
N GLN A 4 -1.08 -3.74 -3.52
CA GLN A 4 -1.25 -2.63 -4.43
C GLN A 4 -1.30 -1.29 -3.69
N LEU A 5 -0.58 -0.30 -4.20
CA LEU A 5 -0.57 1.07 -3.71
C LEU A 5 -1.34 1.96 -4.68
N ILE A 6 -2.40 2.59 -4.18
CA ILE A 6 -3.31 3.43 -4.98
C ILE A 6 -3.15 4.89 -4.51
N PRO A 7 -2.74 5.82 -5.38
CA PRO A 7 -2.59 7.22 -5.00
C PRO A 7 -3.94 7.82 -4.60
N SER A 8 -3.95 8.63 -3.54
CA SER A 8 -5.11 9.29 -2.95
C SER A 8 -4.70 10.68 -2.46
N ALA A 9 -5.00 11.72 -3.24
CA ALA A 9 -4.56 13.11 -2.99
C ALA A 9 -3.02 13.21 -2.79
N ASP A 10 -2.56 13.26 -1.53
CA ASP A 10 -1.15 13.34 -1.12
C ASP A 10 -0.66 12.10 -0.35
N ALA A 11 -1.41 11.01 -0.44
CA ALA A 11 -1.16 9.76 0.26
C ALA A 11 -1.40 8.56 -0.66
N TYR A 12 -1.21 7.35 -0.12
CA TYR A 12 -1.46 6.10 -0.82
C TYR A 12 -2.34 5.18 0.02
N LYS A 13 -3.36 4.62 -0.62
CA LYS A 13 -4.14 3.51 -0.06
C LYS A 13 -3.39 2.20 -0.24
N LEU A 14 -3.37 1.41 0.82
CA LEU A 14 -2.81 0.05 0.80
C LEU A 14 -3.94 -0.93 0.53
N LEU A 15 -3.80 -1.71 -0.54
CA LEU A 15 -4.78 -2.72 -0.93
C LEU A 15 -4.09 -4.11 -0.97
N PRO A 16 -4.37 -5.00 -0.01
CA PRO A 16 -3.95 -6.38 -0.10
C PRO A 16 -4.75 -7.10 -1.21
N ILE A 17 -4.05 -7.70 -2.16
CA ILE A 17 -4.64 -8.45 -3.28
C ILE A 17 -4.59 -9.96 -3.02
N SER A 18 -3.66 -10.41 -2.19
CA SER A 18 -3.49 -11.82 -1.80
C SER A 18 -3.43 -11.97 -0.29
N VAL A 19 -3.61 -13.22 0.18
CA VAL A 19 -3.42 -13.58 1.59
C VAL A 19 -1.99 -13.26 2.06
N ILE A 20 -0.99 -13.41 1.18
CA ILE A 20 0.40 -13.10 1.48
C ILE A 20 0.58 -11.58 1.68
N GLY A 21 -0.05 -10.76 0.84
CA GLY A 21 -0.04 -9.31 1.01
C GLY A 21 -0.72 -8.86 2.30
N MET A 22 -1.86 -9.48 2.66
CA MET A 22 -2.55 -9.20 3.92
C MET A 22 -1.70 -9.60 5.13
N LEU A 23 -1.09 -10.78 5.12
CA LEU A 23 -0.24 -11.26 6.20
C LEU A 23 0.97 -10.34 6.41
N TRP A 24 1.61 -9.92 5.31
CA TRP A 24 2.71 -8.97 5.38
C TRP A 24 2.25 -7.67 6.03
N LEU A 25 1.13 -7.07 5.59
CA LEU A 25 0.60 -5.85 6.22
C LEU A 25 0.34 -6.04 7.73
N GLN A 26 -0.18 -7.19 8.15
CA GLN A 26 -0.46 -7.45 9.58
C GLN A 26 0.80 -7.55 10.46
N ILE A 27 1.97 -7.82 9.89
CA ILE A 27 3.25 -7.82 10.62
C ILE A 27 3.73 -6.38 10.87
N HIS A 28 3.43 -5.46 9.96
CA HIS A 28 3.91 -4.07 10.00
C HIS A 28 2.92 -3.10 10.66
N PHE A 29 1.66 -3.50 10.86
CA PHE A 29 0.61 -2.65 11.44
C PHE A 29 -0.04 -3.32 12.65
N GLU A 30 -0.33 -2.51 13.67
CA GLU A 30 -1.07 -2.95 14.86
C GLU A 30 -2.47 -3.50 14.50
N ASN A 31 -2.95 -4.44 15.32
CA ASN A 31 -4.25 -5.11 15.14
C ASN A 31 -5.43 -4.14 14.99
N SER A 32 -5.35 -2.97 15.60
CA SER A 32 -6.33 -1.87 15.48
C SER A 32 -6.56 -1.42 14.04
N HIS A 33 -5.60 -1.63 13.14
CA HIS A 33 -5.67 -1.23 11.74
C HIS A 33 -6.09 -2.36 10.79
N TRP A 34 -6.17 -3.60 11.26
CA TRP A 34 -6.38 -4.77 10.39
C TRP A 34 -7.71 -4.71 9.64
N ASP A 35 -8.78 -4.22 10.26
CA ASP A 35 -10.07 -4.04 9.60
C ASP A 35 -10.00 -3.02 8.46
N LEU A 36 -9.19 -1.96 8.61
CA LEU A 36 -8.99 -0.96 7.57
C LEU A 36 -8.14 -1.51 6.43
N LEU A 37 -7.10 -2.28 6.75
CA LEU A 37 -6.24 -2.96 5.76
C LEU A 37 -7.04 -3.96 4.93
N ALA A 38 -7.86 -4.80 5.59
CA ALA A 38 -8.71 -5.78 4.93
C ALA A 38 -9.74 -5.14 3.98
N LYS A 39 -10.20 -3.93 4.29
CA LYS A 39 -11.14 -3.16 3.47
C LYS A 39 -10.44 -2.28 2.42
N GLY A 40 -9.11 -2.27 2.34
CA GLY A 40 -8.35 -1.40 1.44
C GLY A 40 -8.52 0.10 1.75
N MET A 41 -8.84 0.44 3.00
CA MET A 41 -9.09 1.81 3.46
C MET A 41 -7.92 2.39 4.27
N ALA A 42 -6.90 1.60 4.57
CA ALA A 42 -5.68 2.09 5.20
C ALA A 42 -4.95 3.05 4.25
N VAL A 43 -4.59 4.23 4.76
CA VAL A 43 -3.90 5.28 4.02
C VAL A 43 -2.58 5.58 4.72
N VAL A 44 -1.50 5.67 3.94
CA VAL A 44 -0.17 6.07 4.40
C VAL A 44 0.32 7.26 3.58
N ASP A 45 1.12 8.14 4.18
CA ASP A 45 1.76 9.23 3.46
C ASP A 45 2.73 8.72 2.38
N ALA A 46 3.20 9.62 1.51
CA ALA A 46 4.07 9.28 0.40
C ALA A 46 5.41 8.66 0.83
N ASP A 47 6.03 9.15 1.89
CA ASP A 47 7.34 8.67 2.35
C ASP A 47 7.22 7.25 2.93
N SER A 48 6.23 7.05 3.78
CA SER A 48 5.85 5.74 4.34
C SER A 48 5.49 4.74 3.23
N SER A 49 4.78 5.20 2.19
CA SER A 49 4.43 4.36 1.05
C SER A 49 5.64 3.84 0.28
N GLN A 50 6.68 4.68 0.12
CA GLN A 50 7.90 4.32 -0.57
C GLN A 50 8.73 3.34 0.25
N ALA A 51 8.84 3.56 1.56
CA ALA A 51 9.52 2.65 2.48
C ALA A 51 8.84 1.26 2.52
N LEU A 52 7.50 1.23 2.64
CA LEU A 52 6.73 -0.02 2.62
C LEU A 52 6.86 -0.76 1.29
N CYS A 53 6.83 -0.04 0.16
CA CYS A 53 6.99 -0.64 -1.16
C CYS A 53 8.37 -1.31 -1.31
N ALA A 54 9.43 -0.62 -0.88
CA ALA A 54 10.79 -1.15 -0.91
C ALA A 54 10.93 -2.41 -0.04
N ASP A 55 10.39 -2.38 1.18
CA ASP A 55 10.46 -3.51 2.11
C ASP A 55 9.64 -4.73 1.64
N ALA A 56 8.43 -4.50 1.10
CA ALA A 56 7.60 -5.55 0.53
C ALA A 56 8.28 -6.23 -0.68
N LEU A 57 8.90 -5.45 -1.57
CA LEU A 57 9.67 -5.97 -2.70
C LEU A 57 10.89 -6.77 -2.23
N ALA A 58 11.63 -6.27 -1.23
CA ALA A 58 12.77 -6.98 -0.64
C ALA A 58 12.35 -8.30 0.05
N SER A 59 11.12 -8.33 0.58
CA SER A 59 10.49 -9.53 1.17
C SER A 59 9.93 -10.51 0.12
N GLY A 60 10.06 -10.20 -1.17
CA GLY A 60 9.63 -11.06 -2.28
C GLY A 60 8.16 -10.93 -2.69
N LEU A 61 7.43 -9.93 -2.17
CA LEU A 61 6.04 -9.68 -2.58
C LEU A 61 5.99 -9.05 -3.97
N ARG A 62 4.92 -9.36 -4.72
CA ARG A 62 4.61 -8.69 -5.98
C ARG A 62 3.83 -7.42 -5.69
N VAL A 63 4.51 -6.26 -5.75
CA VAL A 63 3.92 -4.95 -5.44
C VAL A 63 3.57 -4.18 -6.70
N GLY A 64 2.33 -3.68 -6.76
CA GLY A 64 1.81 -2.91 -7.88
C GLY A 64 1.57 -1.49 -7.43
N GLN A 65 2.22 -0.52 -8.07
CA GLN A 65 2.02 0.89 -7.75
C GLN A 65 1.33 1.56 -8.94
N LEU A 66 0.19 2.20 -8.67
CA LEU A 66 -0.44 3.06 -9.67
C LEU A 66 0.24 4.42 -9.64
N GLU A 67 0.71 4.85 -10.81
CA GLU A 67 1.32 6.17 -10.97
C GLU A 67 0.28 7.27 -10.72
N ARG A 68 0.68 8.31 -9.98
CA ARG A 68 -0.15 9.51 -9.83
C ARG A 68 -0.15 10.24 -11.17
N ILE A 69 -1.32 10.32 -11.80
CA ILE A 69 -1.48 11.16 -13.00
C ILE A 69 -1.26 12.61 -12.55
N LYS A 70 -0.12 13.20 -12.94
CA LYS A 70 0.11 14.62 -12.79
C LYS A 70 -0.75 15.33 -13.84
N SER A 71 -1.84 15.96 -13.42
CA SER A 71 -2.60 16.85 -14.29
C SER A 71 -1.67 17.98 -14.76
N SER A 72 -1.22 17.94 -16.01
CA SER A 72 -0.52 19.07 -16.63
C SER A 72 -1.53 20.20 -16.77
N HIS A 73 -1.38 21.25 -15.97
CA HIS A 73 -2.11 22.49 -16.20
C HIS A 73 -1.61 23.10 -17.53
N TYR A 74 -2.50 23.16 -18.53
CA TYR A 74 -2.39 24.05 -19.69
C TYR A 74 -3.05 25.40 -19.35
#